data_AF-A0A9P6PCW1-F1
#
_entry.id   AF-A0A9P6PCW1-F1
#
_cell.length_a   1.000
_cell.length_b   1.000
_cell.length_c   1.000
_cell.angle_alpha   90.00
_cell.angle_beta   90.00
_cell.angle_gamma   90.00
#
_symmetry.space_group_name_H-M   'P 1'
#
loop_
_entity.id
_entity.type
_entity.pdbx_description
1 polymer ?
#
loop_
_entity_poly.entity_id
_entity_poly.type
_entity_poly.pdbx_seq_one_letter_code
_entity_poly.pdbx_strand_id
1 'polypeptide(L)'
;MLRNAARAARPALSAFARTSPAVRLNLGAAAVAVRNYASAKPSTSEVSSILEQRILGASTEVNLQETGRVLSIGDGIARVYGLKNVQAEEMVEFSSGLKGMALNLEPDNVGIVVFGNDRLIKEGDTVKRTGAIVDVPVGPGILGRVVDALGNPIDGKGPLETVGRSRVQVKAPGILPRHSVNEPMQTGIKSVDSMVPIGRGQRELIIGDRQTGKTAVALDTILNQKNWNNGSDESKKLYCIYVAVGQKRSTVAQLVRTLEENDAMKYTIVVAATASEAAPLQYLAPFSGAAFGEWFRDNGRHSLIIYDDLSKQAVAYRQ
;
A
#
# COMPACT_ATOMS: atom_id res chain seq x y z
N MET A 1 -7.59 -46.92 64.95
CA MET A 1 -7.50 -45.96 66.07
C MET A 1 -7.81 -44.57 65.57
N LEU A 2 -9.03 -44.46 65.07
CA LEU A 2 -9.75 -43.28 64.62
C LEU A 2 -10.96 -43.20 65.56
N ARG A 3 -11.35 -42.01 66.02
CA ARG A 3 -12.46 -41.79 66.96
C ARG A 3 -13.18 -40.51 66.53
N ASN A 4 -14.50 -40.39 66.53
CA ASN A 4 -15.54 -41.31 66.96
C ASN A 4 -16.84 -40.90 66.28
N ALA A 5 -17.69 -41.90 66.08
CA ALA A 5 -19.04 -41.79 65.56
C ALA A 5 -20.06 -41.40 66.65
N ALA A 6 -21.24 -41.01 66.17
CA ALA A 6 -22.57 -41.45 66.61
C ALA A 6 -23.55 -40.38 67.14
N ARG A 7 -24.71 -40.36 66.45
CA ARG A 7 -26.09 -40.52 66.97
C ARG A 7 -27.00 -39.29 67.17
N ALA A 8 -28.12 -39.37 66.41
CA ALA A 8 -29.54 -39.25 66.81
C ALA A 8 -30.08 -37.86 67.21
N ALA A 9 -31.36 -37.48 67.05
CA ALA A 9 -32.48 -37.78 66.15
C ALA A 9 -33.67 -36.93 66.65
N ARG A 10 -34.63 -36.61 65.75
CA ARG A 10 -36.03 -36.13 65.96
C ARG A 10 -36.29 -34.61 66.04
N PRO A 11 -37.54 -34.16 65.73
CA PRO A 11 -38.37 -34.54 64.57
C PRO A 11 -39.09 -33.32 63.92
N ALA A 12 -39.75 -33.59 62.79
CA ALA A 12 -40.67 -32.70 62.09
C ALA A 12 -42.07 -32.65 62.74
N LEU A 13 -42.76 -31.50 62.57
CA LEU A 13 -44.23 -31.30 62.67
C LEU A 13 -44.60 -30.39 61.49
N SER A 14 -45.30 -30.89 60.46
CA SER A 14 -46.78 -30.81 60.25
C SER A 14 -47.30 -29.36 60.20
N ALA A 15 -48.18 -28.92 59.31
CA ALA A 15 -49.05 -29.55 58.33
C ALA A 15 -49.42 -28.53 57.23
N PHE A 16 -49.91 -29.04 56.11
CA PHE A 16 -50.54 -28.30 55.02
C PHE A 16 -51.71 -27.42 55.50
N ALA A 17 -51.75 -26.16 55.05
CA ALA A 17 -53.00 -25.46 54.76
C ALA A 17 -52.77 -24.53 53.57
N ARG A 18 -53.37 -24.90 52.43
CA ARG A 18 -53.49 -24.06 51.24
C ARG A 18 -54.60 -23.05 51.47
N THR A 19 -54.27 -21.76 51.43
CA THR A 19 -55.16 -20.72 50.89
C THR A 19 -54.30 -19.68 50.15
N SER A 20 -54.64 -19.45 48.88
CA SER A 20 -54.13 -18.39 48.00
C SER A 20 -55.34 -17.57 47.54
N PRO A 21 -55.19 -16.39 46.91
CA PRO A 21 -54.24 -15.29 47.14
C PRO A 21 -54.98 -13.93 47.24
N ALA A 22 -54.27 -12.85 47.57
CA ALA A 22 -54.65 -11.50 47.13
C ALA A 22 -53.37 -10.68 46.91
N VAL A 23 -52.78 -10.81 45.72
CA VAL A 23 -51.67 -9.95 45.28
C VAL A 23 -52.27 -8.65 44.74
N ARG A 24 -52.02 -7.54 45.45
CA ARG A 24 -52.25 -6.19 44.91
C ARG A 24 -51.32 -5.98 43.71
N LEU A 25 -51.88 -5.88 42.51
CA LEU A 25 -51.17 -5.45 41.31
C LEU A 25 -50.81 -3.98 41.45
N ASN A 26 -49.51 -3.72 41.61
CA ASN A 26 -48.92 -2.40 41.56
C ASN A 26 -48.90 -1.95 40.08
N LEU A 27 -49.77 -1.02 39.70
CA LEU A 27 -49.77 -0.41 38.36
C LEU A 27 -48.59 0.56 38.25
N GLY A 28 -47.43 0.01 37.91
CA GLY A 28 -46.28 0.80 37.47
C GLY A 28 -46.56 1.42 36.10
N ALA A 29 -46.44 2.74 36.00
CA ALA A 29 -46.54 3.48 34.75
C ALA A 29 -45.53 2.92 33.72
N ALA A 30 -46.03 2.35 32.63
CA ALA A 30 -45.20 1.94 31.51
C ALA A 30 -44.67 3.20 30.81
N ALA A 31 -43.40 3.53 31.04
CA ALA A 31 -42.69 4.50 30.21
C ALA A 31 -42.64 3.95 28.77
N VAL A 32 -43.36 4.59 27.86
CA VAL A 32 -43.24 4.35 26.42
C VAL A 32 -41.86 4.83 26.01
N ALA A 33 -40.92 3.89 25.90
CA ALA A 33 -39.62 4.16 25.31
C ALA A 33 -39.82 4.49 23.82
N VAL A 34 -39.78 5.77 23.48
CA VAL A 34 -39.66 6.23 22.09
C VAL A 34 -38.36 5.64 21.54
N ARG A 35 -38.48 4.68 20.62
CA ARG A 35 -37.33 4.21 19.84
C ARG A 35 -36.87 5.36 18.97
N ASN A 36 -35.80 6.03 19.37
CA ASN A 36 -35.04 6.88 18.46
C ASN A 36 -34.40 5.97 17.41
N TYR A 37 -35.02 5.85 16.24
CA TYR A 37 -34.34 5.33 15.07
C TYR A 37 -33.13 6.24 14.80
N ALA A 38 -31.97 5.66 14.56
CA ALA A 38 -30.82 6.44 14.11
C ALA A 38 -31.25 7.23 12.86
N SER A 39 -31.20 8.56 12.95
CA SER A 39 -31.41 9.43 11.79
C SER A 39 -30.50 8.96 10.67
N ALA A 40 -31.06 8.74 9.47
CA ALA A 40 -30.26 8.42 8.29
C ALA A 40 -29.21 9.52 8.12
N LYS A 41 -27.93 9.15 8.15
CA LYS A 41 -26.85 10.12 7.93
C LYS A 41 -26.95 10.61 6.48
N PRO A 42 -26.81 11.93 6.24
CA PRO A 42 -26.87 12.47 4.88
C PRO A 42 -25.79 11.81 4.03
N SER A 43 -26.17 11.38 2.82
CA SER A 43 -25.23 10.79 1.87
C SER A 43 -24.35 11.87 1.24
N THR A 44 -23.13 11.52 0.86
CA THR A 44 -22.19 12.49 0.28
C THR A 44 -22.63 13.06 -1.06
N SER A 45 -23.53 12.37 -1.75
CA SER A 45 -24.14 12.84 -3.00
C SER A 45 -25.34 13.79 -2.83
N GLU A 46 -25.77 14.07 -1.60
CA GLU A 46 -26.83 15.05 -1.28
C GLU A 46 -26.32 16.51 -1.28
N VAL A 47 -25.22 16.79 -2.00
CA VAL A 47 -24.78 18.17 -2.22
C VAL A 47 -25.85 18.89 -3.04
N SER A 48 -26.27 20.08 -2.59
CA SER A 48 -27.38 20.83 -3.18
C SER A 48 -27.24 21.04 -4.69
N SER A 49 -26.00 21.16 -5.19
CA SER A 49 -25.69 21.32 -6.62
C SER A 49 -26.05 20.09 -7.47
N ILE A 50 -25.91 18.87 -6.96
CA ILE A 50 -26.29 17.64 -7.66
C ILE A 50 -27.81 17.52 -7.72
N LEU A 51 -28.48 17.79 -6.60
CA LEU A 51 -29.93 17.73 -6.52
C LEU A 51 -30.59 18.77 -7.42
N GLU A 52 -30.05 19.99 -7.45
CA GLU A 52 -30.49 21.06 -8.35
C GLU A 52 -30.40 20.64 -9.83
N GLN A 53 -29.28 20.05 -10.25
CA GLN A 53 -29.12 19.54 -11.63
C GLN A 53 -30.14 18.46 -11.98
N ARG A 54 -30.46 17.56 -11.04
CA ARG A 54 -31.50 16.53 -11.24
C ARG A 54 -32.89 17.14 -11.35
N ILE A 55 -33.21 18.14 -10.54
CA ILE A 55 -34.51 18.84 -10.55
C ILE A 55 -34.72 19.63 -11.84
N LEU A 56 -33.66 20.26 -12.35
CA LEU A 56 -33.68 21.01 -13.60
C LEU A 56 -33.95 20.14 -14.83
N GLY A 57 -34.02 18.81 -14.69
CA GLY A 57 -34.32 17.88 -15.78
C GLY A 57 -33.23 17.83 -16.87
N ALA A 58 -32.12 18.55 -16.66
CA ALA A 58 -30.94 18.47 -17.50
C ALA A 58 -30.26 17.13 -17.20
N SER A 59 -30.71 16.07 -17.89
CA SER A 59 -29.87 14.91 -18.17
C SER A 59 -28.75 15.35 -19.11
N THR A 60 -27.88 16.24 -18.64
CA THR A 60 -26.49 16.23 -19.06
C THR A 60 -25.92 14.91 -18.56
N GLU A 61 -26.26 13.83 -19.26
CA GLU A 61 -25.45 12.62 -19.38
C GLU A 61 -24.13 13.01 -20.08
N VAL A 62 -23.44 14.01 -19.55
CA VAL A 62 -22.08 14.39 -19.93
C VAL A 62 -21.23 13.27 -19.40
N ASN A 63 -21.18 12.20 -20.17
CA ASN A 63 -20.33 11.02 -20.06
C ASN A 63 -19.93 10.67 -18.61
N LEU A 64 -20.89 10.64 -17.67
CA LEU A 64 -20.64 10.34 -16.25
C LEU A 64 -20.16 8.90 -16.03
N GLN A 65 -20.17 8.09 -17.09
CA GLN A 65 -19.58 6.77 -17.09
C GLN A 65 -18.05 6.82 -17.05
N GLU A 66 -17.45 7.71 -17.84
CA GLU A 66 -15.99 7.82 -18.01
C GLU A 66 -15.39 9.05 -17.34
N THR A 67 -16.22 10.04 -17.02
CA THR A 67 -15.82 11.28 -16.36
C THR A 67 -16.57 11.48 -15.06
N GLY A 68 -15.96 12.21 -14.13
CA GLY A 68 -16.55 12.57 -12.86
C GLY A 68 -16.21 13.99 -12.46
N ARG A 69 -16.83 14.46 -11.37
CA ARG A 69 -16.55 15.77 -10.77
C ARG A 69 -16.15 15.61 -9.31
N VAL A 70 -15.11 16.35 -8.90
CA VAL A 70 -14.67 16.39 -7.50
C VAL A 70 -15.77 17.03 -6.65
N LEU A 71 -16.22 16.33 -5.61
CA LEU A 71 -17.16 16.84 -4.59
C LEU A 71 -16.41 17.49 -3.45
N SER A 72 -15.35 16.85 -3.00
CA SER A 72 -14.50 17.38 -1.93
C SER A 72 -13.08 16.84 -2.09
N ILE A 73 -12.13 17.61 -1.60
CA ILE A 73 -10.72 17.27 -1.55
C ILE A 73 -10.18 17.70 -0.19
N GLY A 74 -9.46 16.81 0.48
CA GLY A 74 -8.80 17.09 1.74
C GLY A 74 -7.83 15.99 2.11
N ASP A 75 -6.70 16.36 2.70
CA ASP A 75 -5.65 15.45 3.15
C ASP A 75 -5.18 14.45 2.06
N GLY A 76 -5.14 14.90 0.79
CA GLY A 76 -4.77 14.06 -0.34
C GLY A 76 -5.82 13.03 -0.79
N ILE A 77 -7.06 13.11 -0.29
CA ILE A 77 -8.19 12.26 -0.68
C ILE A 77 -9.26 13.10 -1.39
N ALA A 78 -9.54 12.75 -2.65
CA ALA A 78 -10.63 13.33 -3.43
C ALA A 78 -11.85 12.41 -3.38
N ARG A 79 -13.03 12.96 -3.09
CA ARG A 79 -14.31 12.29 -3.33
C ARG A 79 -14.86 12.76 -4.67
N VAL A 80 -15.19 11.84 -5.55
CA VAL A 80 -15.59 12.15 -6.92
C VAL A 80 -16.96 11.55 -7.22
N TYR A 81 -17.85 12.38 -7.76
CA TYR A 81 -19.15 11.93 -8.28
C TYR A 81 -19.03 11.54 -9.75
N GLY A 82 -19.67 10.44 -10.14
CA GLY A 82 -19.59 9.91 -11.51
C GLY A 82 -18.65 8.72 -11.60
N LEU A 83 -17.88 8.62 -12.69
CA LEU A 83 -16.95 7.52 -12.95
C LEU A 83 -17.60 6.12 -12.80
N LYS A 84 -18.84 5.92 -13.27
CA LYS A 84 -19.61 4.69 -12.99
C LYS A 84 -18.92 3.40 -13.42
N ASN A 85 -18.07 3.47 -14.44
CA ASN A 85 -17.37 2.30 -14.99
C ASN A 85 -15.99 2.09 -14.36
N VAL A 86 -15.56 2.93 -13.41
CA VAL A 86 -14.22 2.84 -12.80
C VAL A 86 -14.02 1.53 -12.08
N GLN A 87 -12.82 0.99 -12.21
CA GLN A 87 -12.40 -0.22 -11.53
C GLN A 87 -11.70 0.14 -10.22
N ALA A 88 -11.69 -0.80 -9.27
CA ALA A 88 -10.85 -0.68 -8.10
C ALA A 88 -9.38 -0.69 -8.55
N GLU A 89 -8.56 0.14 -7.91
CA GLU A 89 -7.13 0.30 -8.21
C GLU A 89 -6.84 0.85 -9.62
N GLU A 90 -7.84 1.45 -10.26
CA GLU A 90 -7.67 2.12 -11.54
C GLU A 90 -7.00 3.48 -11.36
N MET A 91 -6.09 3.82 -12.28
CA MET A 91 -5.50 5.15 -12.34
C MET A 91 -6.51 6.13 -12.95
N VAL A 92 -6.59 7.32 -12.35
CA VAL A 92 -7.38 8.44 -12.86
C VAL A 92 -6.50 9.67 -13.03
N GLU A 93 -6.96 10.59 -13.86
CA GLU A 93 -6.29 11.86 -14.12
C GLU A 93 -7.26 13.02 -13.82
N PHE A 94 -6.80 13.95 -13.00
CA PHE A 94 -7.49 15.18 -12.70
C PHE A 94 -7.23 16.20 -13.80
N SER A 95 -8.15 17.15 -13.99
CA SER A 95 -7.98 18.24 -14.98
C SER A 95 -6.72 19.09 -14.78
N SER A 96 -6.12 19.07 -13.59
CA SER A 96 -4.83 19.70 -13.27
C SER A 96 -3.60 18.91 -13.79
N GLY A 97 -3.80 17.72 -14.36
CA GLY A 97 -2.73 16.80 -14.78
C GLY A 97 -2.18 15.93 -13.64
N LEU A 98 -2.66 16.11 -12.41
CA LEU A 98 -2.34 15.21 -11.32
C LEU A 98 -3.00 13.85 -11.54
N LYS A 99 -2.32 12.80 -11.10
CA LYS A 99 -2.83 11.44 -11.14
C LYS A 99 -3.38 11.04 -9.78
N GLY A 100 -4.27 10.07 -9.78
CA GLY A 100 -4.76 9.43 -8.56
C GLY A 100 -5.08 7.97 -8.80
N MET A 101 -5.44 7.27 -7.72
CA MET A 101 -5.88 5.88 -7.76
C MET A 101 -7.23 5.76 -7.06
N ALA A 102 -8.18 5.11 -7.74
CA ALA A 102 -9.48 4.80 -7.16
C ALA A 102 -9.30 3.64 -6.16
N LEU A 103 -9.62 3.89 -4.88
CA LEU A 103 -9.54 2.87 -3.83
C LEU A 103 -10.94 2.44 -3.37
N ASN A 104 -11.76 3.41 -2.95
CA ASN A 104 -13.09 3.12 -2.42
C ASN A 104 -14.14 3.35 -3.50
N LEU A 105 -14.91 2.32 -3.82
CA LEU A 105 -16.06 2.43 -4.72
C LEU A 105 -17.34 2.42 -3.86
N GLU A 106 -17.86 3.60 -3.57
CA GLU A 106 -19.12 3.76 -2.83
C GLU A 106 -20.30 3.84 -3.82
N PRO A 107 -21.54 3.57 -3.37
CA PRO A 107 -22.69 3.62 -4.27
C PRO A 107 -22.92 4.98 -4.93
N ASP A 108 -22.50 6.05 -4.27
CA ASP A 108 -22.80 7.43 -4.64
C ASP A 108 -21.56 8.28 -4.99
N ASN A 109 -20.36 7.85 -4.59
CA ASN A 109 -19.10 8.50 -4.94
C ASN A 109 -17.94 7.50 -5.08
N VAL A 110 -16.82 7.97 -5.59
CA VAL A 110 -15.56 7.24 -5.65
C VAL A 110 -14.51 7.97 -4.83
N GLY A 111 -13.89 7.25 -3.90
CA GLY A 111 -12.76 7.73 -3.11
C GLY A 111 -11.44 7.51 -3.85
N ILE A 112 -10.77 8.61 -4.19
CA ILE A 112 -9.55 8.63 -4.98
C ILE A 112 -8.42 9.21 -4.15
N VAL A 113 -7.33 8.47 -4.01
CA VAL A 113 -6.09 8.99 -3.40
C VAL A 113 -5.27 9.72 -4.45
N VAL A 114 -4.77 10.91 -4.11
CA VAL A 114 -4.07 11.80 -5.04
C VAL A 114 -2.55 11.55 -4.97
N PHE A 115 -1.93 11.38 -6.13
CA PHE A 115 -0.48 11.22 -6.29
C PHE A 115 0.21 12.57 -6.47
N GLY A 116 0.13 13.44 -5.46
CA GLY A 116 0.74 14.75 -5.53
C GLY A 116 0.17 15.76 -4.53
N ASN A 117 0.31 17.04 -4.86
CA ASN A 117 -0.16 18.14 -4.03
C ASN A 117 -1.64 18.44 -4.30
N ASP A 118 -2.50 18.21 -3.31
CA ASP A 118 -3.95 18.40 -3.40
C ASP A 118 -4.39 19.85 -3.60
N ARG A 119 -3.54 20.84 -3.32
CA ARG A 119 -3.82 22.28 -3.51
C ARG A 119 -4.15 22.67 -4.96
N LEU A 120 -3.76 21.83 -5.92
CA LEU A 120 -4.04 22.06 -7.35
C LEU A 120 -5.40 21.54 -7.78
N ILE A 121 -6.11 20.80 -6.92
CA ILE A 121 -7.43 20.23 -7.19
C ILE A 121 -8.47 21.06 -6.44
N LYS A 122 -9.57 21.38 -7.12
CA LYS A 122 -10.70 22.12 -6.56
C LYS A 122 -12.00 21.33 -6.69
N GLU A 123 -12.97 21.68 -5.85
CA GLU A 123 -14.34 21.20 -6.02
C GLU A 123 -14.88 21.59 -7.40
N GLY A 124 -15.58 20.66 -8.04
CA GLY A 124 -16.09 20.80 -9.40
C GLY A 124 -15.10 20.41 -10.51
N ASP A 125 -13.81 20.20 -10.19
CA ASP A 125 -12.83 19.79 -11.19
C ASP A 125 -13.22 18.47 -11.84
N THR A 126 -12.93 18.36 -13.14
CA THR A 126 -13.22 17.14 -13.89
C THR A 126 -12.14 16.10 -13.65
N VAL A 127 -12.57 14.86 -13.45
CA VAL A 127 -11.71 13.68 -13.33
C VAL A 127 -12.01 12.74 -14.48
N LYS A 128 -10.97 12.19 -15.10
CA LYS A 128 -11.07 11.25 -16.21
C LYS A 128 -10.40 9.94 -15.83
N ARG A 129 -11.00 8.85 -16.29
CA ARG A 129 -10.41 7.51 -16.19
C ARG A 129 -9.27 7.34 -17.17
N THR A 130 -8.25 6.59 -16.78
CA THR A 130 -7.19 6.16 -17.71
C THR A 130 -7.50 4.82 -18.37
N GLY A 131 -8.42 4.02 -17.80
CA GLY A 131 -8.77 2.69 -18.30
C GLY A 131 -7.74 1.61 -17.96
N ALA A 132 -6.71 1.95 -17.17
CA ALA A 132 -5.66 1.03 -16.76
C ALA A 132 -5.54 0.97 -15.22
N ILE A 133 -5.37 -0.25 -14.71
CA ILE A 133 -4.89 -0.48 -13.34
C ILE A 133 -3.49 0.13 -13.24
N VAL A 134 -3.14 0.66 -12.07
CA VAL A 134 -1.83 1.30 -11.84
C VAL A 134 -0.68 0.44 -12.37
N ASP A 135 0.05 1.00 -13.32
CA ASP A 135 1.17 0.39 -14.01
C ASP A 135 2.36 1.34 -14.14
N VAL A 136 3.55 0.76 -14.26
CA VAL A 136 4.83 1.46 -14.34
C VAL A 136 5.60 1.04 -15.59
N PRO A 137 6.42 1.92 -16.17
CA PRO A 137 7.33 1.53 -17.23
C PRO A 137 8.30 0.47 -16.71
N VAL A 138 8.57 -0.59 -17.46
CA VAL A 138 9.55 -1.64 -17.09
C VAL A 138 10.45 -1.93 -18.29
N GLY A 139 11.73 -2.19 -18.07
CA GLY A 139 12.65 -2.52 -19.16
C GLY A 139 14.11 -2.20 -18.86
N PRO A 140 15.01 -2.51 -19.80
CA PRO A 140 16.44 -2.30 -19.62
C PRO A 140 16.81 -0.81 -19.51
N GLY A 141 16.05 0.10 -20.15
CA GLY A 141 16.36 1.54 -20.11
C GLY A 141 16.12 2.23 -18.77
N ILE A 142 15.62 1.51 -17.77
CA ILE A 142 15.50 1.99 -16.38
C ILE A 142 16.79 1.76 -15.59
N LEU A 143 17.67 0.85 -16.04
CA LEU A 143 18.95 0.61 -15.38
C LEU A 143 19.79 1.90 -15.35
N GLY A 144 20.32 2.23 -14.17
CA GLY A 144 21.10 3.45 -13.95
C GLY A 144 20.28 4.72 -13.80
N ARG A 145 18.95 4.61 -13.77
CA ARG A 145 18.04 5.75 -13.62
C ARG A 145 17.54 5.85 -12.19
N VAL A 146 17.19 7.09 -11.81
CA VAL A 146 16.44 7.37 -10.58
C VAL A 146 15.02 7.75 -10.97
N VAL A 147 14.04 7.02 -10.45
CA VAL A 147 12.61 7.17 -10.79
C VAL A 147 11.76 7.39 -9.54
N ASP A 148 10.61 8.03 -9.72
CA ASP A 148 9.57 8.12 -8.69
C ASP A 148 8.75 6.82 -8.58
N ALA A 149 7.75 6.80 -7.70
CA ALA A 149 6.88 5.63 -7.51
C ALA A 149 6.00 5.29 -8.73
N LEU A 150 5.80 6.21 -9.68
CA LEU A 150 5.06 5.97 -10.92
C LEU A 150 6.00 5.62 -12.10
N GLY A 151 7.30 5.56 -11.85
CA GLY A 151 8.33 5.29 -12.85
C GLY A 151 8.71 6.49 -13.72
N ASN A 152 8.36 7.71 -13.32
CA ASN A 152 8.84 8.92 -14.01
C ASN A 152 10.30 9.18 -13.60
N PRO A 153 11.20 9.52 -14.54
CA PRO A 153 12.58 9.83 -14.21
C PRO A 153 12.69 11.16 -13.46
N ILE A 154 13.45 11.17 -12.37
CA ILE A 154 13.70 12.34 -11.51
C ILE A 154 15.18 12.73 -11.43
N ASP A 155 16.04 12.06 -12.20
CA ASP A 155 17.49 12.28 -12.26
C ASP A 155 17.92 13.40 -13.23
N GLY A 156 17.00 13.97 -14.00
CA GLY A 156 17.31 14.99 -15.01
C GLY A 156 18.05 14.47 -16.24
N LYS A 157 18.20 13.14 -16.41
CA LYS A 157 18.92 12.52 -17.54
C LYS A 157 18.02 12.30 -18.78
N GLY A 158 16.89 13.00 -18.88
CA GLY A 158 15.93 12.87 -19.98
C GLY A 158 14.88 11.76 -19.77
N PRO A 159 14.04 11.46 -20.78
CA PRO A 159 13.02 10.41 -20.70
C PRO A 159 13.64 9.00 -20.60
N LEU A 160 12.80 8.00 -20.32
CA LEU A 160 13.18 6.58 -20.36
C LEU A 160 13.01 6.05 -21.78
N GLU A 161 14.00 5.31 -22.28
CA GLU A 161 13.98 4.64 -23.58
C GLU A 161 13.77 3.14 -23.42
N THR A 162 13.22 2.45 -24.43
CA THR A 162 13.10 0.98 -24.44
C THR A 162 12.39 0.42 -23.19
N VAL A 163 11.17 0.93 -22.93
CA VAL A 163 10.34 0.49 -21.80
C VAL A 163 9.01 -0.08 -22.28
N GLY A 164 8.63 -1.23 -21.74
CA GLY A 164 7.25 -1.73 -21.73
C GLY A 164 6.49 -1.18 -20.53
N ARG A 165 5.28 -1.67 -20.28
CA ARG A 165 4.51 -1.36 -19.06
C ARG A 165 4.15 -2.64 -18.32
N SER A 166 4.24 -2.61 -17.00
CA SER A 166 3.76 -3.70 -16.14
C SER A 166 2.90 -3.14 -15.02
N ARG A 167 1.85 -3.86 -14.67
CA ARG A 167 1.05 -3.55 -13.48
C ARG A 167 1.92 -3.66 -12.24
N VAL A 168 1.64 -2.84 -11.24
CA VAL A 168 2.37 -2.87 -9.95
C VAL A 168 1.85 -3.98 -9.01
N GLN A 169 0.58 -4.33 -9.13
CA GLN A 169 -0.07 -5.38 -8.34
C GLN A 169 -0.25 -6.66 -9.16
N VAL A 170 0.86 -7.33 -9.47
CA VAL A 170 0.83 -8.63 -10.15
C VAL A 170 0.73 -9.74 -9.11
N LYS A 171 -0.04 -10.78 -9.44
CA LYS A 171 -0.17 -11.95 -8.59
C LYS A 171 1.17 -12.71 -8.54
N ALA A 172 1.65 -12.98 -7.32
CA ALA A 172 2.86 -13.74 -7.13
C ALA A 172 2.79 -15.15 -7.77
N PRO A 173 3.92 -15.71 -8.23
CA PRO A 173 3.97 -17.08 -8.75
C PRO A 173 3.46 -18.10 -7.73
N GLY A 174 2.70 -19.09 -8.20
CA GLY A 174 2.21 -20.21 -7.38
C GLY A 174 3.32 -21.17 -6.95
N ILE A 175 2.96 -22.38 -6.53
CA ILE A 175 3.94 -23.38 -6.04
C ILE A 175 4.74 -23.97 -7.22
N LEU A 176 4.06 -24.40 -8.28
CA LEU A 176 4.65 -25.14 -9.41
C LEU A 176 5.81 -24.43 -10.14
N PRO A 177 5.77 -23.11 -10.43
CA PRO A 177 6.87 -22.43 -11.14
C PRO A 177 8.06 -22.07 -10.24
N ARG A 178 8.09 -22.47 -8.96
CA ARG A 178 9.17 -22.15 -8.04
C ARG A 178 10.19 -23.27 -7.97
N HIS A 179 11.45 -22.89 -7.80
CA HIS A 179 12.55 -23.79 -7.50
C HIS A 179 13.08 -23.54 -6.09
N SER A 180 13.67 -24.57 -5.48
CA SER A 180 14.36 -24.40 -4.20
C SER A 180 15.57 -23.49 -4.38
N VAL A 181 15.77 -22.58 -3.43
CA VAL A 181 16.92 -21.67 -3.45
C VAL A 181 18.19 -22.48 -3.20
N ASN A 182 19.11 -22.47 -4.18
CA ASN A 182 20.37 -23.22 -4.15
C ASN A 182 21.58 -22.38 -4.61
N GLU A 183 21.37 -21.19 -5.15
CA GLU A 183 22.43 -20.29 -5.60
C GLU A 183 22.69 -19.18 -4.56
N PRO A 184 23.96 -18.89 -4.21
CA PRO A 184 24.27 -17.86 -3.23
C PRO A 184 24.13 -16.44 -3.82
N MET A 185 23.72 -15.50 -2.97
CA MET A 185 23.82 -14.07 -3.18
C MET A 185 24.90 -13.53 -2.24
N GLN A 186 26.05 -13.20 -2.81
CA GLN A 186 27.24 -12.83 -2.04
C GLN A 186 27.15 -11.37 -1.59
N THR A 187 27.09 -11.14 -0.29
CA THR A 187 27.02 -9.78 0.26
C THR A 187 28.38 -9.10 0.33
N GLY A 188 29.46 -9.88 0.45
CA GLY A 188 30.82 -9.38 0.69
C GLY A 188 31.09 -9.10 2.17
N ILE A 189 30.10 -9.32 3.04
CA ILE A 189 30.21 -9.10 4.48
C ILE A 189 30.48 -10.44 5.14
N LYS A 190 31.69 -10.60 5.71
CA LYS A 190 32.14 -11.85 6.33
C LYS A 190 31.14 -12.43 7.33
N SER A 191 30.58 -11.60 8.21
CA SER A 191 29.62 -12.06 9.23
C SER A 191 28.30 -12.53 8.62
N VAL A 192 27.86 -11.96 7.50
CA VAL A 192 26.62 -12.35 6.82
C VAL A 192 26.87 -13.63 6.02
N ASP A 193 27.86 -13.62 5.12
CA ASP A 193 28.08 -14.73 4.20
C ASP A 193 28.54 -16.03 4.91
N SER A 194 29.13 -15.94 6.11
CA SER A 194 29.56 -17.11 6.89
C SER A 194 28.53 -17.63 7.90
N MET A 195 27.74 -16.76 8.53
CA MET A 195 26.82 -17.16 9.62
C MET A 195 25.36 -17.18 9.17
N VAL A 196 24.95 -16.25 8.33
CA VAL A 196 23.56 -16.06 7.87
C VAL A 196 23.52 -15.84 6.35
N PRO A 197 23.93 -16.85 5.56
CA PRO A 197 24.06 -16.71 4.12
C PRO A 197 22.70 -16.45 3.46
N ILE A 198 22.71 -15.63 2.40
CA ILE A 198 21.52 -15.25 1.64
C ILE A 198 21.59 -15.93 0.27
N GLY A 199 20.52 -16.60 -0.15
CA GLY A 199 20.40 -17.19 -1.49
C GLY A 199 19.59 -16.34 -2.48
N ARG A 200 19.79 -16.57 -3.78
CA ARG A 200 19.02 -15.94 -4.86
C ARG A 200 17.58 -16.48 -4.86
N GLY A 201 16.61 -15.62 -4.58
CA GLY A 201 15.20 -15.98 -4.38
C GLY A 201 14.78 -16.13 -2.91
N GLN A 202 15.70 -15.92 -1.97
CA GLN A 202 15.40 -15.78 -0.54
C GLN A 202 14.92 -14.36 -0.20
N ARG A 203 14.21 -14.23 0.92
CA ARG A 203 13.88 -12.95 1.55
C ARG A 203 14.57 -12.92 2.91
N GLU A 204 15.34 -11.87 3.16
CA GLU A 204 16.09 -11.69 4.41
C GLU A 204 15.71 -10.34 5.04
N LEU A 205 15.49 -10.33 6.36
CA LEU A 205 15.06 -9.13 7.09
C LEU A 205 16.23 -8.47 7.80
N ILE A 206 16.62 -7.27 7.34
CA ILE A 206 17.57 -6.41 8.05
C ILE A 206 16.81 -5.57 9.07
N ILE A 207 16.67 -6.08 10.29
CA ILE A 207 16.01 -5.39 11.41
C ILE A 207 17.03 -4.80 12.38
N GLY A 208 16.71 -3.62 12.94
CA GLY A 208 17.53 -2.97 13.95
C GLY A 208 17.12 -1.52 14.17
N ASP A 209 17.67 -0.92 15.23
CA ASP A 209 17.36 0.46 15.61
C ASP A 209 17.86 1.50 14.59
N ARG A 210 17.49 2.76 14.79
CA ARG A 210 17.98 3.85 13.94
C ARG A 210 19.51 3.94 14.05
N GLN A 211 20.16 4.28 12.93
CA GLN A 211 21.61 4.51 12.87
C GLN A 211 22.49 3.30 13.23
N THR A 212 21.99 2.07 13.10
CA THR A 212 22.75 0.83 13.33
C THR A 212 23.38 0.21 12.07
N GLY A 213 23.49 0.97 10.98
CA GLY A 213 24.16 0.51 9.75
C GLY A 213 23.30 -0.33 8.79
N LYS A 214 21.97 -0.39 8.96
CA LYS A 214 21.08 -1.15 8.04
C LYS A 214 21.27 -0.77 6.56
N THR A 215 21.24 0.53 6.26
CA THR A 215 21.45 1.03 4.89
C THR A 215 22.87 0.76 4.40
N ALA A 216 23.88 0.75 5.30
CA ALA A 216 25.26 0.43 4.93
C ALA A 216 25.39 -1.03 4.48
N VAL A 217 24.81 -1.98 5.22
CA VAL A 217 24.77 -3.40 4.83
C VAL A 217 24.14 -3.59 3.44
N ALA A 218 23.02 -2.91 3.18
CA ALA A 218 22.36 -2.95 1.89
C ALA A 218 23.21 -2.33 0.77
N LEU A 219 23.83 -1.18 1.02
CA LEU A 219 24.68 -0.49 0.06
C LEU A 219 25.93 -1.32 -0.28
N ASP A 220 26.63 -1.83 0.73
CA ASP A 220 27.81 -2.69 0.54
C ASP A 220 27.47 -3.94 -0.27
N THR A 221 26.29 -4.52 -0.02
CA THR A 221 25.78 -5.65 -0.81
C THR A 221 25.62 -5.29 -2.29
N ILE A 222 25.06 -4.12 -2.62
CA ILE A 222 24.94 -3.63 -4.01
C ILE A 222 26.33 -3.41 -4.63
N LEU A 223 27.24 -2.78 -3.90
CA LEU A 223 28.60 -2.48 -4.38
C LEU A 223 29.40 -3.76 -4.67
N ASN A 224 29.25 -4.80 -3.85
CA ASN A 224 29.92 -6.08 -4.06
C ASN A 224 29.52 -6.76 -5.38
N GLN A 225 28.31 -6.49 -5.90
CA GLN A 225 27.82 -7.11 -7.14
C GLN A 225 28.60 -6.68 -8.40
N LYS A 226 29.38 -5.61 -8.31
CA LYS A 226 30.24 -5.12 -9.40
C LYS A 226 31.15 -6.22 -9.97
N ASN A 227 31.62 -7.13 -9.11
CA ASN A 227 32.52 -8.23 -9.49
C ASN A 227 31.90 -9.16 -10.54
N TRP A 228 30.60 -9.45 -10.45
CA TRP A 228 29.90 -10.30 -11.42
C TRP A 228 29.30 -9.48 -12.57
N ASN A 229 28.81 -8.27 -12.29
CA ASN A 229 28.17 -7.43 -13.30
C ASN A 229 29.13 -6.91 -14.38
N ASN A 230 30.41 -6.76 -14.07
CA ASN A 230 31.44 -6.43 -15.06
C ASN A 230 31.87 -7.65 -15.92
N GLY A 231 31.46 -8.87 -15.56
CA GLY A 231 31.73 -10.07 -16.34
C GLY A 231 30.82 -10.21 -17.56
N SER A 232 31.08 -11.24 -18.38
CA SER A 232 30.27 -11.57 -19.57
C SER A 232 29.14 -12.57 -19.30
N ASP A 233 29.15 -13.24 -18.14
CA ASP A 233 28.23 -14.33 -17.80
C ASP A 233 26.92 -13.77 -17.19
N GLU A 234 25.85 -13.71 -18.00
CA GLU A 234 24.53 -13.21 -17.56
C GLU A 234 23.93 -14.01 -16.39
N SER A 235 24.22 -15.31 -16.28
CA SER A 235 23.68 -16.13 -15.17
C SER A 235 24.22 -15.69 -13.82
N LYS A 236 25.41 -15.10 -13.78
CA LYS A 236 26.03 -14.62 -12.55
C LYS A 236 25.74 -13.17 -12.24
N LYS A 237 25.31 -12.38 -13.22
CA LYS A 237 24.94 -10.98 -13.00
C LYS A 237 23.77 -10.86 -12.03
N LEU A 238 23.73 -9.76 -11.31
CA LEU A 238 22.69 -9.43 -10.35
C LEU A 238 22.34 -7.95 -10.47
N TYR A 239 21.16 -7.67 -11.01
CA TYR A 239 20.65 -6.31 -11.16
C TYR A 239 20.05 -5.82 -9.83
N CYS A 240 20.40 -4.64 -9.38
CA CYS A 240 20.02 -4.13 -8.06
C CYS A 240 18.89 -3.12 -8.17
N ILE A 241 17.97 -3.14 -7.21
CA ILE A 241 16.87 -2.19 -7.08
C ILE A 241 16.86 -1.69 -5.64
N TYR A 242 17.05 -0.40 -5.45
CA TYR A 242 16.99 0.24 -4.14
C TYR A 242 15.75 1.13 -4.06
N VAL A 243 14.83 0.80 -3.16
CA VAL A 243 13.58 1.52 -2.95
C VAL A 243 13.69 2.35 -1.67
N ALA A 244 13.83 3.66 -1.83
CA ALA A 244 13.84 4.62 -0.73
C ALA A 244 12.41 5.06 -0.42
N VAL A 245 11.88 4.65 0.74
CA VAL A 245 10.53 5.00 1.20
C VAL A 245 10.62 5.97 2.35
N GLY A 246 10.03 7.16 2.19
CA GLY A 246 9.95 8.21 3.20
C GLY A 246 11.33 8.71 3.68
N GLN A 247 12.37 8.52 2.87
CA GLN A 247 13.70 9.04 3.16
C GLN A 247 13.80 10.52 2.80
N LYS A 248 14.76 11.23 3.40
CA LYS A 248 15.07 12.61 3.00
C LYS A 248 15.73 12.61 1.62
N ARG A 249 15.37 13.57 0.77
CA ARG A 249 15.98 13.75 -0.57
C ARG A 249 17.50 13.81 -0.53
N SER A 250 18.07 14.51 0.45
CA SER A 250 19.52 14.63 0.64
C SER A 250 20.20 13.28 0.86
N THR A 251 19.56 12.37 1.59
CA THR A 251 20.08 11.03 1.88
C THR A 251 20.05 10.15 0.62
N VAL A 252 18.98 10.23 -0.17
CA VAL A 252 18.89 9.53 -1.45
C VAL A 252 19.93 10.06 -2.44
N ALA A 253 20.10 11.38 -2.53
CA ALA A 253 21.12 12.00 -3.39
C ALA A 253 22.54 11.56 -3.00
N GLN A 254 22.84 11.50 -1.70
CA GLN A 254 24.12 10.98 -1.21
C GLN A 254 24.31 9.51 -1.57
N LEU A 255 23.27 8.69 -1.44
CA LEU A 255 23.32 7.27 -1.81
C LEU A 255 23.57 7.08 -3.31
N VAL A 256 22.86 7.80 -4.17
CA VAL A 256 23.07 7.77 -5.63
C VAL A 256 24.50 8.18 -5.95
N ARG A 257 25.00 9.25 -5.33
CA ARG A 257 26.39 9.68 -5.50
C ARG A 257 27.39 8.60 -5.11
N THR A 258 27.21 7.93 -3.98
CA THR A 258 28.09 6.81 -3.58
C THR A 258 28.04 5.67 -4.59
N LEU A 259 26.86 5.34 -5.13
CA LEU A 259 26.73 4.34 -6.20
C LEU A 259 27.41 4.77 -7.50
N GLU A 260 27.38 6.06 -7.86
CA GLU A 260 28.08 6.60 -9.03
C GLU A 260 29.60 6.59 -8.83
N GLU A 261 30.10 7.04 -7.68
CA GLU A 261 31.53 7.06 -7.33
C GLU A 261 32.16 5.66 -7.35
N ASN A 262 31.37 4.63 -7.00
CA ASN A 262 31.80 3.24 -7.04
C ASN A 262 31.42 2.52 -8.35
N ASP A 263 30.83 3.23 -9.31
CA ASP A 263 30.46 2.69 -10.63
C ASP A 263 29.54 1.45 -10.50
N ALA A 264 28.54 1.59 -9.62
CA ALA A 264 27.48 0.61 -9.36
C ALA A 264 26.11 1.02 -9.94
N MET A 265 25.95 2.29 -10.33
CA MET A 265 24.68 2.77 -10.92
C MET A 265 24.34 2.04 -12.22
N LYS A 266 25.31 1.63 -13.04
CA LYS A 266 25.08 0.93 -14.32
C LYS A 266 24.25 -0.36 -14.23
N TYR A 267 24.12 -0.97 -13.06
CA TYR A 267 23.25 -2.13 -12.81
C TYR A 267 22.23 -1.89 -11.70
N THR A 268 22.07 -0.65 -11.23
CA THR A 268 21.18 -0.29 -10.12
C THR A 268 20.05 0.62 -10.57
N ILE A 269 18.83 0.33 -10.14
CA ILE A 269 17.66 1.19 -10.26
C ILE A 269 17.37 1.78 -8.89
N VAL A 270 17.18 3.10 -8.81
CA VAL A 270 16.78 3.74 -7.56
C VAL A 270 15.35 4.25 -7.70
N VAL A 271 14.46 3.72 -6.85
CA VAL A 271 13.08 4.18 -6.72
C VAL A 271 13.00 5.07 -5.51
N ALA A 272 12.65 6.34 -5.69
CA ALA A 272 12.62 7.30 -4.61
C ALA A 272 11.20 7.83 -4.40
N ALA A 273 10.57 7.41 -3.30
CA ALA A 273 9.36 8.04 -2.77
C ALA A 273 9.73 8.76 -1.47
N THR A 274 10.13 10.02 -1.61
CA THR A 274 10.74 10.77 -0.51
C THR A 274 9.72 11.31 0.49
N ALA A 275 10.16 11.69 1.69
CA ALA A 275 9.26 12.20 2.74
C ALA A 275 8.49 13.48 2.35
N SER A 276 8.94 14.20 1.31
CA SER A 276 8.26 15.38 0.77
C SER A 276 7.12 15.07 -0.19
N GLU A 277 6.99 13.81 -0.62
CA GLU A 277 5.95 13.35 -1.54
C GLU A 277 4.73 12.83 -0.79
N ALA A 278 3.61 12.77 -1.50
CA ALA A 278 2.33 12.32 -0.96
C ALA A 278 2.41 10.88 -0.43
N ALA A 279 1.66 10.60 0.65
CA ALA A 279 1.62 9.28 1.28
C ALA A 279 1.31 8.12 0.30
N PRO A 280 0.39 8.27 -0.69
CA PRO A 280 0.11 7.20 -1.65
C PRO A 280 1.32 6.81 -2.51
N LEU A 281 2.24 7.75 -2.80
CA LEU A 281 3.48 7.43 -3.52
C LEU A 281 4.43 6.59 -2.67
N GLN A 282 4.51 6.87 -1.37
CA GLN A 282 5.30 6.08 -0.41
C GLN A 282 4.73 4.67 -0.23
N TYR A 283 3.40 4.54 -0.24
CA TYR A 283 2.72 3.25 -0.25
C TYR A 283 3.04 2.44 -1.51
N LEU A 284 3.00 3.10 -2.68
CA LEU A 284 3.13 2.46 -3.98
C LEU A 284 4.58 2.06 -4.33
N ALA A 285 5.58 2.82 -3.88
CA ALA A 285 6.97 2.65 -4.33
C ALA A 285 7.54 1.23 -4.18
N PRO A 286 7.28 0.47 -3.10
CA PRO A 286 7.71 -0.92 -3.01
C PRO A 286 7.08 -1.83 -4.08
N PHE A 287 5.82 -1.61 -4.45
CA PHE A 287 5.18 -2.37 -5.52
C PHE A 287 5.77 -2.04 -6.89
N SER A 288 6.09 -0.76 -7.14
CA SER A 288 6.78 -0.34 -8.36
C SER A 288 8.19 -0.93 -8.45
N GLY A 289 8.92 -0.92 -7.34
CA GLY A 289 10.22 -1.60 -7.23
C GLY A 289 10.10 -3.10 -7.51
N ALA A 290 9.07 -3.75 -6.96
CA ALA A 290 8.80 -5.16 -7.23
C ALA A 290 8.57 -5.40 -8.73
N ALA A 291 7.74 -4.59 -9.40
CA ALA A 291 7.49 -4.70 -10.84
C ALA A 291 8.79 -4.58 -11.67
N PHE A 292 9.73 -3.72 -11.30
CA PHE A 292 11.05 -3.66 -11.93
C PHE A 292 11.83 -4.96 -11.76
N GLY A 293 11.82 -5.54 -10.55
CA GLY A 293 12.48 -6.82 -10.26
C GLY A 293 11.83 -8.01 -10.96
N GLU A 294 10.50 -8.03 -11.02
CA GLU A 294 9.74 -9.07 -11.71
C GLU A 294 10.03 -9.09 -13.21
N TRP A 295 10.25 -7.92 -13.83
CA TRP A 295 10.69 -7.87 -15.22
C TRP A 295 12.04 -8.60 -15.43
N PHE A 296 13.02 -8.43 -14.53
CA PHE A 296 14.27 -9.20 -14.63
C PHE A 296 14.03 -10.70 -14.41
N ARG A 297 13.25 -11.06 -13.39
CA ARG A 297 12.89 -12.45 -13.05
C ARG A 297 12.27 -13.18 -14.25
N ASP A 298 11.27 -12.57 -14.88
CA ASP A 298 10.50 -13.21 -15.95
C ASP A 298 11.26 -13.23 -17.29
N ASN A 299 12.38 -12.51 -17.38
CA ASN A 299 13.32 -12.53 -18.52
C ASN A 299 14.59 -13.35 -18.22
N GLY A 300 14.55 -14.27 -17.25
CA GLY A 300 15.65 -15.20 -16.96
C GLY A 300 16.90 -14.54 -16.35
N ARG A 301 16.75 -13.35 -15.76
CA ARG A 301 17.84 -12.62 -15.08
C ARG A 301 17.64 -12.66 -13.57
N HIS A 302 18.70 -12.40 -12.82
CA HIS A 302 18.62 -12.28 -11.37
C HIS A 302 18.56 -10.81 -10.94
N SER A 303 17.70 -10.52 -9.96
CA SER A 303 17.62 -9.20 -9.35
C SER A 303 17.64 -9.25 -7.83
N LEU A 304 18.28 -8.27 -7.21
CA LEU A 304 18.23 -7.97 -5.78
C LEU A 304 17.39 -6.72 -5.57
N ILE A 305 16.39 -6.80 -4.69
CA ILE A 305 15.58 -5.64 -4.28
C ILE A 305 15.76 -5.35 -2.80
N ILE A 306 15.91 -4.07 -2.46
CA ILE A 306 16.06 -3.56 -1.11
C ILE A 306 14.97 -2.52 -0.86
N TYR A 307 14.21 -2.69 0.22
CA TYR A 307 13.19 -1.74 0.67
C TYR A 307 13.68 -0.99 1.93
N ASP A 308 13.89 0.32 1.85
CA ASP A 308 14.44 1.15 2.93
C ASP A 308 13.54 2.38 3.22
N ASP A 309 12.53 2.27 4.09
CA ASP A 309 12.16 1.08 4.88
C ASP A 309 10.64 0.80 4.83
N LEU A 310 10.28 -0.48 5.05
CA LEU A 310 8.90 -0.92 5.01
C LEU A 310 8.06 -0.38 6.18
N SER A 311 8.70 0.05 7.28
CA SER A 311 7.99 0.72 8.38
C SER A 311 7.38 2.04 7.94
N LYS A 312 8.07 2.85 7.11
CA LYS A 312 7.48 4.07 6.55
C LYS A 312 6.38 3.78 5.54
N GLN A 313 6.48 2.70 4.77
CA GLN A 313 5.36 2.25 3.93
C GLN A 313 4.11 1.92 4.77
N ALA A 314 4.29 1.22 5.89
CA ALA A 314 3.18 0.89 6.79
C ALA A 314 2.54 2.15 7.42
N VAL A 315 3.35 3.16 7.78
CA VAL A 315 2.84 4.45 8.23
C VAL A 315 2.06 5.16 7.13
N ALA A 316 2.56 5.15 5.89
CA ALA A 316 1.90 5.76 4.75
C ALA A 316 0.57 5.08 4.37
N TYR A 317 0.47 3.75 4.53
CA TYR A 317 -0.78 3.02 4.33
C TYR A 317 -1.82 3.26 5.43
N ARG A 318 -1.35 3.54 6.64
CA ARG A 318 -2.22 3.85 7.79
C ARG A 318 -2.82 5.26 7.69
N GLN A 319 -2.07 6.20 7.12
CA GLN A 319 -2.51 7.57 6.89
C GLN A 319 -3.59 7.60 5.81
#